data_AF-A0A428X4H6-F1
#
_entry.id   AF-A0A428X4H6-F1
#
_cell.length_a   1.000
_cell.length_b   1.000
_cell.length_c   1.000
_cell.angle_alpha   90.00
_cell.angle_beta   90.00
_cell.angle_gamma   90.00
#
_symmetry.space_group_name_H-M   'P 1'
#
loop_
_entity.id
_entity.type
_entity.pdbx_description
1 polymer ?
#
loop_
_entity_poly.entity_id
_entity_poly.type
_entity_poly.pdbx_seq_one_letter_code
_entity_poly.pdbx_strand_id
1 'polypeptide(L)'
;MAEQRDDGKPGSDIERAGSGAPAAGNGQPGNAPTPGQGSPVLPQPSAAPVPVRGTPALPQPSGAPAQPPVDPAELEQFRQFQQFQDYLRFTQAQQGNQPASAPDAGVVQAPAPQQGGQPPMIPPGYQLVPAERRRAPKWVTWLGKKVIAWVLAIVILAIAGTWLYNHFFPNDSGKTSAQLAQEGGGKYHTNHVFSTNPYEAVRMVYHNVAQGRVDDACGRFQNEGQRDIQTQFAQDIAQTFRQNAAQTDCKKAVEFLATQVTNKNDYAESLPSSVSEPLPGDTVTIDSCTFAVKGGPALGVFTVSKVEKGQWLITGHAIGPAKCSGVPATATPTS
;
A
#
# COMPACT_ATOMS: atom_id res chain seq x y z
N MET A 1 -45.33 -29.12 77.38
CA MET A 1 -44.76 -28.18 76.41
C MET A 1 -44.52 -29.01 75.15
N ALA A 2 -45.46 -29.15 74.21
CA ALA A 2 -46.50 -28.22 73.76
C ALA A 2 -45.89 -26.88 73.27
N GLU A 3 -46.26 -26.35 72.09
CA GLU A 3 -47.53 -26.52 71.36
C GLU A 3 -47.37 -26.80 69.84
N GLN A 4 -48.49 -27.02 69.13
CA GLN A 4 -48.59 -27.42 67.71
C GLN A 4 -49.77 -26.70 67.02
N ARG A 5 -49.55 -26.20 65.80
CA ARG A 5 -50.47 -25.73 64.73
C ARG A 5 -49.57 -25.38 63.53
N ASP A 6 -49.78 -25.75 62.26
CA ASP A 6 -50.96 -26.22 61.50
C ASP A 6 -52.04 -25.16 61.19
N ASP A 7 -52.89 -25.45 60.19
CA ASP A 7 -53.68 -24.54 59.33
C ASP A 7 -52.82 -23.62 58.41
N GLY A 8 -53.05 -23.50 57.09
CA GLY A 8 -53.96 -24.24 56.19
C GLY A 8 -53.78 -23.88 54.69
N LYS A 9 -54.18 -24.79 53.80
CA LYS A 9 -54.32 -24.67 52.32
C LYS A 9 -55.84 -24.76 52.00
N PRO A 10 -56.37 -24.78 50.75
CA PRO A 10 -55.86 -24.40 49.42
C PRO A 10 -56.85 -23.54 48.57
N GLY A 11 -56.56 -23.35 47.27
CA GLY A 11 -57.58 -23.13 46.22
C GLY A 11 -57.62 -21.73 45.57
N SER A 12 -58.10 -21.54 44.33
CA SER A 12 -58.48 -22.51 43.27
C SER A 12 -58.53 -21.83 41.88
N ASP A 13 -58.19 -22.58 40.82
CA ASP A 13 -58.68 -22.50 39.42
C ASP A 13 -58.49 -21.18 38.61
N ILE A 14 -58.39 -21.17 37.26
CA ILE A 14 -59.42 -21.54 36.26
C ILE A 14 -58.84 -22.35 35.07
N GLU A 15 -59.64 -23.32 34.59
CA GLU A 15 -59.54 -24.02 33.28
C GLU A 15 -60.76 -23.62 32.40
N ARG A 16 -60.87 -23.83 31.07
CA ARG A 16 -60.14 -24.54 29.98
C ARG A 16 -60.48 -23.77 28.65
N ALA A 17 -60.07 -24.05 27.41
CA ALA A 17 -59.28 -25.09 26.73
C ALA A 17 -58.52 -24.41 25.54
N GLY A 18 -58.29 -24.95 24.33
CA GLY A 18 -58.62 -26.22 23.67
C GLY A 18 -58.19 -26.21 22.19
N SER A 19 -57.93 -27.39 21.60
CA SER A 19 -57.39 -27.53 20.22
C SER A 19 -58.49 -27.69 19.15
N GLY A 20 -58.26 -27.22 17.91
CA GLY A 20 -59.16 -27.50 16.79
C GLY A 20 -58.73 -26.94 15.42
N ALA A 21 -58.79 -27.79 14.38
CA ALA A 21 -58.57 -27.52 12.95
C ALA A 21 -59.07 -28.74 12.13
N PRO A 22 -59.21 -28.72 10.78
CA PRO A 22 -59.45 -27.61 9.84
C PRO A 22 -60.61 -27.89 8.81
N ALA A 23 -61.12 -26.86 8.13
CA ALA A 23 -61.82 -26.90 6.81
C ALA A 23 -61.94 -25.44 6.29
N ALA A 24 -61.72 -25.02 5.02
CA ALA A 24 -61.91 -25.56 3.67
C ALA A 24 -63.27 -25.18 3.02
N GLY A 25 -63.26 -24.40 1.93
CA GLY A 25 -64.45 -24.13 1.09
C GLY A 25 -64.37 -22.92 0.12
N ASN A 26 -64.55 -23.20 -1.18
CA ASN A 26 -64.90 -22.30 -2.30
C ASN A 26 -63.89 -21.20 -2.75
N GLY A 27 -63.69 -20.93 -4.05
CA GLY A 27 -64.22 -21.58 -5.26
C GLY A 27 -63.60 -21.04 -6.57
N GLN A 28 -63.79 -21.73 -7.71
CA GLN A 28 -63.18 -21.46 -9.04
C GLN A 28 -64.27 -21.32 -10.12
N PRO A 29 -64.13 -20.45 -11.14
CA PRO A 29 -63.54 -20.80 -12.46
C PRO A 29 -62.68 -19.65 -13.07
N GLY A 30 -62.07 -19.73 -14.27
CA GLY A 30 -61.84 -20.84 -15.20
C GLY A 30 -61.73 -20.41 -16.69
N ASN A 31 -60.99 -21.18 -17.49
CA ASN A 31 -60.78 -21.09 -18.97
C ASN A 31 -59.95 -19.90 -19.53
N ALA A 32 -59.36 -20.10 -20.71
CA ALA A 32 -58.39 -19.20 -21.39
C ALA A 32 -58.93 -18.68 -22.75
N PRO A 33 -58.27 -17.72 -23.44
CA PRO A 33 -57.16 -18.08 -24.35
C PRO A 33 -55.99 -17.06 -24.48
N THR A 34 -54.95 -17.44 -25.24
CA THR A 34 -53.82 -16.64 -25.79
C THR A 34 -54.28 -15.64 -26.87
N PRO A 35 -53.48 -14.63 -27.37
CA PRO A 35 -52.02 -14.71 -27.67
C PRO A 35 -51.16 -13.42 -27.50
N GLY A 36 -49.86 -13.49 -27.85
CA GLY A 36 -49.13 -12.31 -28.40
C GLY A 36 -47.66 -12.09 -27.99
N GLN A 37 -46.73 -12.40 -28.89
CA GLN A 37 -45.48 -11.68 -29.24
C GLN A 37 -44.56 -11.07 -28.13
N GLY A 38 -43.25 -11.37 -28.06
CA GLY A 38 -42.47 -12.39 -28.77
C GLY A 38 -40.94 -12.18 -28.76
N SER A 39 -40.22 -13.26 -29.11
CA SER A 39 -38.86 -13.31 -29.74
C SER A 39 -37.61 -12.79 -28.98
N PRO A 40 -36.40 -13.35 -29.26
CA PRO A 40 -36.08 -14.72 -29.69
C PRO A 40 -34.95 -15.39 -28.86
N VAL A 41 -34.56 -16.61 -29.24
CA VAL A 41 -33.63 -17.52 -28.51
C VAL A 41 -32.39 -17.85 -29.38
N LEU A 42 -31.30 -18.31 -28.74
CA LEU A 42 -30.27 -19.30 -29.15
C LEU A 42 -28.82 -18.83 -28.87
N PRO A 43 -27.84 -19.75 -28.63
CA PRO A 43 -27.97 -21.06 -27.97
C PRO A 43 -26.82 -21.38 -26.98
N GLN A 44 -27.08 -22.25 -25.99
CA GLN A 44 -26.04 -23.04 -25.31
C GLN A 44 -26.04 -24.48 -25.86
N PRO A 45 -24.87 -25.07 -26.20
CA PRO A 45 -24.77 -26.49 -26.51
C PRO A 45 -24.55 -27.30 -25.22
N SER A 46 -25.56 -28.02 -24.78
CA SER A 46 -25.45 -29.04 -23.72
C SER A 46 -25.33 -30.44 -24.33
N ALA A 47 -24.34 -31.22 -23.89
CA ALA A 47 -24.24 -32.66 -24.20
C ALA A 47 -23.87 -33.43 -22.93
N ALA A 48 -24.72 -34.37 -22.53
CA ALA A 48 -24.54 -35.23 -21.36
C ALA A 48 -23.77 -36.53 -21.72
N PRO A 49 -23.15 -37.22 -20.75
CA PRO A 49 -22.24 -38.34 -21.05
C PRO A 49 -22.97 -39.66 -21.34
N VAL A 50 -22.31 -40.52 -22.13
CA VAL A 50 -22.67 -41.94 -22.32
C VAL A 50 -21.60 -42.86 -21.71
N PRO A 51 -21.97 -43.89 -20.94
CA PRO A 51 -21.01 -44.83 -20.35
C PRO A 51 -20.70 -46.01 -21.29
N VAL A 52 -19.42 -46.30 -21.51
CA VAL A 52 -18.97 -47.54 -22.16
C VAL A 52 -17.93 -48.22 -21.27
N ARG A 53 -18.11 -49.52 -21.00
CA ARG A 53 -17.15 -50.38 -20.29
C ARG A 53 -16.39 -51.25 -21.29
N GLY A 54 -15.07 -51.36 -21.10
CA GLY A 54 -14.36 -52.62 -21.34
C GLY A 54 -13.25 -52.64 -22.40
N THR A 55 -12.03 -52.25 -22.00
CA THR A 55 -10.76 -52.90 -22.41
C THR A 55 -9.65 -52.52 -21.41
N PRO A 56 -8.74 -53.44 -21.04
CA PRO A 56 -7.64 -53.15 -20.11
C PRO A 56 -6.25 -53.00 -20.78
N ALA A 57 -5.34 -52.36 -20.04
CA ALA A 57 -3.87 -52.41 -20.13
C ALA A 57 -3.14 -51.72 -21.30
N LEU A 58 -2.49 -50.59 -20.99
CA LEU A 58 -1.02 -50.44 -21.02
C LEU A 58 -0.62 -49.20 -20.19
N PRO A 59 0.41 -49.26 -19.31
CA PRO A 59 0.83 -48.11 -18.51
C PRO A 59 1.70 -47.14 -19.35
N GLN A 60 1.27 -45.89 -19.48
CA GLN A 60 2.11 -44.81 -20.00
C GLN A 60 2.84 -44.09 -18.85
N PRO A 61 4.10 -43.65 -19.05
CA PRO A 61 4.90 -43.02 -18.00
C PRO A 61 4.42 -41.59 -17.69
N SER A 62 4.42 -41.23 -16.41
CA SER A 62 4.13 -39.87 -15.93
C SER A 62 5.20 -38.88 -16.42
N GLY A 63 4.83 -37.83 -17.17
CA GLY A 63 5.85 -36.97 -17.76
C GLY A 63 5.40 -35.77 -18.61
N ALA A 64 4.33 -35.07 -18.23
CA ALA A 64 4.03 -33.75 -18.81
C ALA A 64 3.39 -32.83 -17.75
N PRO A 65 4.03 -31.71 -17.35
CA PRO A 65 3.33 -30.70 -16.56
C PRO A 65 2.29 -30.03 -17.45
N ALA A 66 1.03 -30.00 -17.00
CA ALA A 66 0.03 -29.16 -17.62
C ALA A 66 0.50 -27.70 -17.47
N GLN A 67 0.66 -26.99 -18.59
CA GLN A 67 0.94 -25.55 -18.53
C GLN A 67 -0.27 -24.88 -17.85
N PRO A 68 -0.06 -24.02 -16.84
CA PRO A 68 -1.17 -23.30 -16.22
C PRO A 68 -1.88 -22.45 -17.29
N PRO A 69 -3.23 -22.35 -17.25
CA PRO A 69 -3.94 -21.48 -18.17
C PRO A 69 -3.47 -20.04 -17.93
N VAL A 70 -2.89 -19.41 -18.97
CA VAL A 70 -2.39 -18.04 -18.87
C VAL A 70 -3.57 -17.11 -18.60
N ASP A 71 -3.48 -16.33 -17.51
CA ASP A 71 -4.57 -15.45 -17.09
C ASP A 71 -4.81 -14.37 -18.17
N PRO A 72 -6.08 -14.06 -18.53
CA PRO A 72 -6.37 -13.00 -19.49
C PRO A 72 -5.76 -11.65 -19.12
N ALA A 73 -5.63 -11.32 -17.83
CA ALA A 73 -4.99 -10.08 -17.39
C ALA A 73 -3.47 -10.09 -17.66
N GLU A 74 -2.81 -11.25 -17.54
CA GLU A 74 -1.39 -11.41 -17.83
C GLU A 74 -1.11 -11.29 -19.35
N LEU A 75 -2.02 -11.81 -20.18
CA LEU A 75 -2.03 -11.60 -21.63
C LEU A 75 -2.20 -10.12 -22.01
N GLU A 76 -3.07 -9.37 -21.32
CA GLU A 76 -3.21 -7.93 -21.55
C GLU A 76 -1.95 -7.14 -21.15
N GLN A 77 -1.33 -7.48 -20.02
CA GLN A 77 -0.07 -6.87 -19.59
C GLN A 77 1.07 -7.15 -20.59
N PHE A 78 1.16 -8.38 -21.13
CA PHE A 78 2.15 -8.72 -22.15
C PHE A 78 1.90 -7.97 -23.48
N ARG A 79 0.62 -7.77 -23.83
CA ARG A 79 0.21 -6.98 -25.01
C ARG A 79 0.56 -5.50 -24.88
N GLN A 80 0.38 -4.90 -23.69
CA GLN A 80 0.84 -3.53 -23.42
C GLN A 80 2.37 -3.40 -23.54
N PHE A 81 3.13 -4.40 -23.08
CA PHE A 81 4.59 -4.39 -23.19
C PHE A 81 5.07 -4.44 -24.66
N GLN A 82 4.40 -5.20 -25.53
CA GLN A 82 4.69 -5.16 -26.97
C GLN A 82 4.40 -3.78 -27.58
N GLN A 83 3.27 -3.16 -27.26
CA GLN A 83 2.94 -1.80 -27.74
C GLN A 83 3.99 -0.77 -27.33
N PHE A 84 4.57 -0.88 -26.12
CA PHE A 84 5.64 0.01 -25.68
C PHE A 84 6.95 -0.19 -26.47
N GLN A 85 7.31 -1.43 -26.81
CA GLN A 85 8.48 -1.71 -27.66
C GLN A 85 8.28 -1.27 -29.11
N ASP A 86 7.06 -1.38 -29.66
CA ASP A 86 6.72 -0.85 -30.98
C ASP A 86 6.77 0.69 -30.99
N TYR A 87 6.28 1.34 -29.92
CA TYR A 87 6.39 2.79 -29.74
C TYR A 87 7.85 3.25 -29.72
N LEU A 88 8.72 2.63 -28.91
CA LEU A 88 10.15 2.97 -28.86
C LEU A 88 10.82 2.80 -30.23
N ARG A 89 10.51 1.72 -30.97
CA ARG A 89 11.03 1.48 -32.32
C ARG A 89 10.56 2.55 -33.31
N PHE A 90 9.31 3.00 -33.19
CA PHE A 90 8.75 4.09 -34.00
C PHE A 90 9.37 5.47 -33.66
N THR A 91 9.58 5.78 -32.37
CA THR A 91 10.28 6.99 -31.95
C THR A 91 11.73 7.00 -32.42
N GLN A 92 12.43 5.87 -32.32
CA GLN A 92 13.81 5.72 -32.81
C GLN A 92 13.87 5.86 -34.34
N ALA A 93 12.92 5.29 -35.08
CA ALA A 93 12.81 5.45 -36.53
C ALA A 93 12.56 6.92 -36.93
N GLN A 94 11.72 7.67 -36.20
CA GLN A 94 11.53 9.09 -36.46
C GLN A 94 12.77 9.93 -36.11
N GLN A 95 13.46 9.64 -34.99
CA GLN A 95 14.70 10.35 -34.61
C GLN A 95 15.84 10.08 -35.60
N GLY A 96 15.96 8.85 -36.11
CA GLY A 96 16.92 8.50 -37.16
C GLY A 96 16.58 9.09 -38.54
N ASN A 97 15.37 9.63 -38.72
CA ASN A 97 14.87 10.13 -40.00
C ASN A 97 14.42 11.61 -39.95
N GLN A 98 14.87 12.38 -38.94
CA GLN A 98 14.83 13.84 -38.99
C GLN A 98 15.95 14.36 -39.91
N PRO A 99 15.65 15.03 -41.02
CA PRO A 99 16.64 15.85 -41.71
C PRO A 99 16.99 17.02 -40.79
N ALA A 100 18.28 17.33 -40.64
CA ALA A 100 18.67 18.59 -40.03
C ALA A 100 18.10 19.75 -40.89
N SER A 101 17.39 20.68 -40.25
CA SER A 101 16.78 21.82 -40.95
C SER A 101 17.84 22.71 -41.59
N ALA A 102 18.12 22.47 -42.87
CA ALA A 102 19.04 23.27 -43.65
C ALA A 102 18.44 24.67 -43.91
N PRO A 103 19.14 25.77 -43.59
CA PRO A 103 18.79 27.08 -44.11
C PRO A 103 19.08 27.14 -45.61
N ASP A 104 18.26 27.89 -46.36
CA ASP A 104 18.28 27.95 -47.82
C ASP A 104 19.65 28.28 -48.45
N ALA A 105 20.20 27.31 -49.19
CA ALA A 105 21.14 27.49 -50.29
C ALA A 105 21.21 26.18 -51.10
N GLY A 106 20.56 26.14 -52.26
CA GLY A 106 20.36 24.90 -53.02
C GLY A 106 21.65 24.26 -53.56
N VAL A 107 21.78 22.95 -53.36
CA VAL A 107 22.72 22.05 -54.08
C VAL A 107 22.03 20.74 -54.44
N VAL A 108 22.49 20.13 -55.53
CA VAL A 108 21.78 19.08 -56.29
C VAL A 108 21.83 17.72 -55.58
N GLN A 109 20.84 16.86 -55.84
CA GLN A 109 20.85 15.44 -55.48
C GLN A 109 22.10 14.73 -56.04
N ALA A 110 22.66 13.79 -55.26
CA ALA A 110 23.70 12.86 -55.70
C ALA A 110 23.16 11.41 -55.68
N PRO A 111 23.19 10.68 -56.81
CA PRO A 111 22.84 9.26 -56.85
C PRO A 111 24.03 8.33 -56.50
N ALA A 112 23.80 7.02 -56.65
CA ALA A 112 24.64 5.90 -56.20
C ALA A 112 26.09 5.88 -56.76
N PRO A 113 27.03 5.16 -56.10
CA PRO A 113 28.46 5.22 -56.42
C PRO A 113 28.94 4.30 -57.56
N GLN A 114 30.01 4.75 -58.22
CA GLN A 114 30.97 4.01 -59.07
C GLN A 114 30.46 3.30 -60.33
N GLN A 115 30.96 3.73 -61.50
CA GLN A 115 31.97 2.96 -62.26
C GLN A 115 32.61 3.80 -63.39
N GLY A 116 33.93 3.63 -63.58
CA GLY A 116 34.74 3.83 -64.80
C GLY A 116 34.56 5.07 -65.71
N GLY A 117 35.66 5.82 -65.94
CA GLY A 117 35.81 6.64 -67.15
C GLY A 117 36.54 7.98 -66.99
N GLN A 118 37.77 8.05 -67.52
CA GLN A 118 38.53 9.20 -68.06
C GLN A 118 38.28 10.65 -67.53
N PRO A 119 39.34 11.41 -67.18
CA PRO A 119 39.21 12.83 -66.82
C PRO A 119 39.02 13.73 -68.05
N PRO A 120 37.99 14.59 -68.12
CA PRO A 120 37.89 15.65 -69.11
C PRO A 120 38.83 16.82 -68.79
N MET A 121 39.35 17.49 -69.83
CA MET A 121 40.21 18.66 -69.67
C MET A 121 39.42 19.89 -69.20
N ILE A 122 40.01 20.69 -68.31
CA ILE A 122 39.42 21.95 -67.82
C ILE A 122 39.89 23.11 -68.73
N PRO A 123 39.00 23.94 -69.29
CA PRO A 123 39.39 25.12 -70.07
C PRO A 123 39.94 26.23 -69.15
N PRO A 124 40.92 27.03 -69.61
CA PRO A 124 41.51 28.10 -68.81
C PRO A 124 40.57 29.30 -68.67
N GLY A 125 40.29 29.75 -67.44
CA GLY A 125 39.49 30.96 -67.23
C GLY A 125 39.10 31.32 -65.78
N TYR A 126 39.16 30.38 -64.84
CA TYR A 126 38.63 30.60 -63.48
C TYR A 126 39.71 31.04 -62.48
N GLN A 127 39.78 32.35 -62.25
CA GLN A 127 40.67 32.95 -61.26
C GLN A 127 40.15 32.71 -59.84
N LEU A 128 40.97 32.07 -58.99
CA LEU A 128 40.64 31.78 -57.59
C LEU A 128 40.62 33.08 -56.75
N VAL A 129 39.45 33.70 -56.63
CA VAL A 129 39.21 34.81 -55.71
C VAL A 129 39.30 34.29 -54.27
N PRO A 130 40.13 34.86 -53.38
CA PRO A 130 40.18 34.44 -51.98
C PRO A 130 38.85 34.66 -51.26
N ALA A 131 38.31 33.61 -50.66
CA ALA A 131 37.07 33.68 -49.88
C ALA A 131 37.29 34.48 -48.58
N GLU A 132 37.00 35.78 -48.63
CA GLU A 132 37.25 36.72 -47.53
C GLU A 132 36.36 36.40 -46.31
N ARG A 133 36.96 35.78 -45.29
CA ARG A 133 36.28 35.42 -44.04
C ARG A 133 35.83 36.68 -43.27
N ARG A 134 34.60 37.12 -43.51
CA ARG A 134 33.92 38.21 -42.78
C ARG A 134 34.06 38.00 -41.27
N ARG A 135 34.94 38.78 -40.62
CA ARG A 135 35.10 38.79 -39.17
C ARG A 135 33.83 39.35 -38.52
N ALA A 136 33.19 38.56 -37.66
CA ALA A 136 32.03 39.02 -36.89
C ALA A 136 32.37 40.28 -36.07
N PRO A 137 31.48 41.28 -35.98
CA PRO A 137 31.79 42.56 -35.34
C PRO A 137 32.01 42.38 -33.83
N LYS A 138 33.08 43.01 -33.32
CA LYS A 138 33.62 42.77 -31.96
C LYS A 138 32.59 42.94 -30.83
N TRP A 139 31.59 43.80 -31.00
CA TRP A 139 30.52 44.01 -30.00
C TRP A 139 29.68 42.75 -29.75
N VAL A 140 29.41 41.95 -30.78
CA VAL A 140 28.69 40.67 -30.64
C VAL A 140 29.52 39.67 -29.81
N THR A 141 30.84 39.60 -30.03
CA THR A 141 31.73 38.73 -29.25
C THR A 141 31.92 39.19 -27.80
N TRP A 142 31.65 40.46 -27.49
CA TRP A 142 31.66 41.00 -26.12
C TRP A 142 30.34 40.70 -25.39
N LEU A 143 29.21 40.93 -26.06
CA LEU A 143 27.89 40.72 -25.48
C LEU A 143 27.61 39.22 -25.24
N GLY A 144 27.93 38.36 -26.22
CA GLY A 144 27.77 36.92 -26.11
C GLY A 144 28.56 36.30 -24.94
N LYS A 145 29.79 36.76 -24.69
CA LYS A 145 30.59 36.29 -23.54
C LYS A 145 29.95 36.62 -22.20
N LYS A 146 29.33 37.80 -22.05
CA LYS A 146 28.62 38.18 -20.81
C LYS A 146 27.36 37.34 -20.60
N VAL A 147 26.58 37.09 -21.65
CA VAL A 147 25.37 36.25 -21.56
C VAL A 147 25.72 34.80 -21.22
N ILE A 148 26.73 34.22 -21.88
CA ILE A 148 27.20 32.84 -21.60
C ILE A 148 27.71 32.71 -20.16
N ALA A 149 28.47 33.70 -19.67
CA ALA A 149 28.93 33.71 -18.28
C ALA A 149 27.79 33.80 -17.26
N TRP A 150 26.74 34.59 -17.55
CA TRP A 150 25.53 34.66 -16.71
C TRP A 150 24.72 33.37 -16.74
N VAL A 151 24.55 32.72 -17.89
CA VAL A 151 23.87 31.42 -18.00
C VAL A 151 24.64 30.34 -17.23
N LEU A 152 25.97 30.29 -17.35
CA LEU A 152 26.81 29.40 -16.55
C LEU A 152 26.70 29.68 -15.05
N ALA A 153 26.70 30.95 -14.63
CA ALA A 153 26.52 31.33 -13.23
C ALA A 153 25.16 30.88 -12.68
N ILE A 154 24.08 31.04 -13.46
CA ILE A 154 22.73 30.57 -13.09
C ILE A 154 22.66 29.05 -13.01
N VAL A 155 23.28 28.32 -13.96
CA VAL A 155 23.34 26.84 -13.92
C VAL A 155 24.12 26.36 -12.69
N ILE A 156 25.24 26.98 -12.36
CA ILE A 156 26.02 26.66 -11.15
C ILE A 156 25.21 26.99 -9.89
N LEU A 157 24.48 28.11 -9.85
CA LEU A 157 23.58 28.46 -8.74
C LEU A 157 22.42 27.47 -8.59
N ALA A 158 21.86 26.98 -9.70
CA ALA A 158 20.82 25.96 -9.67
C ALA A 158 21.35 24.62 -9.12
N ILE A 159 22.53 24.17 -9.60
CA ILE A 159 23.20 22.96 -9.10
C ILE A 159 23.53 23.09 -7.61
N ALA A 160 24.11 24.23 -7.20
CA ALA A 160 24.42 24.50 -5.79
C ALA A 160 23.16 24.59 -4.93
N GLY A 161 22.08 25.19 -5.44
CA GLY A 161 20.78 25.26 -4.77
C GLY A 161 20.12 23.89 -4.61
N THR A 162 20.15 23.04 -5.64
CA THR A 162 19.68 21.65 -5.56
C THR A 162 20.53 20.82 -4.62
N TRP A 163 21.86 20.99 -4.63
CA TRP A 163 22.75 20.30 -3.69
C TRP A 163 22.48 20.72 -2.24
N LEU A 164 22.35 22.03 -1.98
CA LEU A 164 22.04 22.58 -0.66
C LEU A 164 20.65 22.14 -0.19
N TYR A 165 19.66 22.17 -1.07
CA TYR A 165 18.31 21.68 -0.79
C TYR A 165 18.33 20.19 -0.43
N ASN A 166 18.97 19.33 -1.23
CA ASN A 166 19.08 17.90 -0.94
C ASN A 166 19.93 17.59 0.30
N HIS A 167 20.79 18.51 0.75
CA HIS A 167 21.61 18.37 1.96
C HIS A 167 20.83 18.70 3.24
N PHE A 168 19.99 19.75 3.22
CA PHE A 168 19.15 20.15 4.35
C PHE A 168 17.77 19.48 4.36
N PHE A 169 17.28 19.06 3.20
CA PHE A 169 16.02 18.36 2.98
C PHE A 169 16.29 17.13 2.08
N PRO A 170 16.86 16.03 2.65
CA PRO A 170 17.09 14.80 1.91
C PRO A 170 15.76 14.24 1.38
N ASN A 171 15.53 14.39 0.08
CA ASN A 171 14.27 14.08 -0.56
C ASN A 171 14.17 12.56 -0.83
N ASP A 172 13.32 11.85 -0.08
CA ASP A 172 13.05 10.41 -0.31
C ASP A 172 12.34 10.11 -1.65
N SER A 173 11.97 11.16 -2.40
CA SER A 173 11.34 11.12 -3.72
C SER A 173 12.27 10.53 -4.80
N GLY A 174 12.40 9.20 -4.78
CA GLY A 174 13.25 8.44 -5.70
C GLY A 174 13.56 7.02 -5.20
N LYS A 175 13.39 6.75 -3.90
CA LYS A 175 13.45 5.39 -3.35
C LYS A 175 12.25 4.58 -3.82
N THR A 176 12.49 3.42 -4.41
CA THR A 176 11.44 2.44 -4.73
C THR A 176 10.82 1.88 -3.45
N SER A 177 9.60 1.33 -3.51
CA SER A 177 8.96 0.65 -2.38
C SER A 177 9.82 -0.47 -1.79
N ALA A 178 10.62 -1.14 -2.64
CA ALA A 178 11.61 -2.13 -2.21
C ALA A 178 12.74 -1.50 -1.39
N GLN A 179 13.25 -0.32 -1.77
CA GLN A 179 14.26 0.40 -0.99
C GLN A 179 13.69 0.96 0.33
N LEU A 180 12.42 1.42 0.36
CA LEU A 180 11.74 1.77 1.61
C LEU A 180 11.62 0.56 2.55
N ALA A 181 11.22 -0.62 2.05
CA ALA A 181 11.21 -1.85 2.84
C ALA A 181 12.61 -2.26 3.30
N GLN A 182 13.62 -2.08 2.45
CA GLN A 182 15.03 -2.37 2.75
C GLN A 182 15.66 -1.36 3.72
N GLU A 183 15.03 -0.20 3.96
CA GLU A 183 15.33 0.74 5.05
C GLU A 183 14.47 0.48 6.29
N GLY A 184 13.23 -0.02 6.15
CA GLY A 184 12.31 -0.34 7.25
C GLY A 184 12.64 -1.63 8.03
N GLY A 185 13.16 -2.66 7.36
CA GLY A 185 13.52 -3.93 8.01
C GLY A 185 14.98 -3.97 8.47
N GLY A 186 15.21 -4.22 9.75
CA GLY A 186 16.50 -4.76 10.23
C GLY A 186 16.53 -6.29 10.10
N LYS A 187 17.15 -6.97 11.07
CA LYS A 187 16.88 -8.38 11.40
C LYS A 187 15.43 -8.71 11.78
N TYR A 188 14.58 -7.69 11.90
CA TYR A 188 13.14 -7.81 12.14
C TYR A 188 12.41 -7.61 10.81
N HIS A 189 11.84 -8.67 10.24
CA HIS A 189 11.27 -8.72 8.90
C HIS A 189 9.79 -8.35 8.86
N THR A 190 9.43 -7.17 9.39
CA THR A 190 8.10 -6.59 9.14
C THR A 190 8.12 -5.73 7.87
N ASN A 191 6.98 -5.61 7.20
CA ASN A 191 6.82 -4.75 6.01
C ASN A 191 6.62 -3.26 6.37
N HIS A 192 6.82 -2.87 7.63
CA HIS A 192 6.51 -1.52 8.12
C HIS A 192 7.79 -0.73 8.39
N VAL A 193 7.86 0.49 7.86
CA VAL A 193 8.89 1.45 8.26
C VAL A 193 8.60 1.91 9.68
N PHE A 194 9.48 1.55 10.61
CA PHE A 194 9.41 1.95 12.01
C PHE A 194 9.86 3.42 12.19
N SER A 195 9.38 4.07 13.25
CA SER A 195 9.79 5.45 13.55
C SER A 195 11.18 5.49 14.21
N THR A 196 11.90 6.59 13.99
CA THR A 196 13.15 6.92 14.72
C THR A 196 12.91 7.57 16.09
N ASN A 197 11.64 7.80 16.47
CA ASN A 197 11.24 8.26 17.80
C ASN A 197 10.38 7.20 18.54
N PRO A 198 10.65 6.90 19.83
CA PRO A 198 9.91 5.89 20.59
C PRO A 198 8.45 6.26 20.86
N TYR A 199 8.14 7.54 21.10
CA TYR A 199 6.78 8.00 21.37
C TYR A 199 5.91 7.92 20.12
N GLU A 200 6.46 8.31 18.97
CA GLU A 200 5.84 8.14 17.65
C GLU A 200 5.55 6.67 17.33
N ALA A 201 6.43 5.73 17.71
CA ALA A 201 6.21 4.31 17.49
C ALA A 201 4.94 3.79 18.22
N VAL A 202 4.68 4.28 19.44
CA VAL A 202 3.47 3.95 20.22
C VAL A 202 2.26 4.77 19.78
N ARG A 203 2.43 6.07 19.47
CA ARG A 203 1.37 6.94 18.90
C ARG A 203 0.81 6.35 17.61
N MET A 204 1.64 5.72 16.78
CA MET A 204 1.17 5.07 15.57
C MET A 204 0.42 3.74 15.81
N VAL A 205 0.49 3.13 17.00
CA VAL A 205 -0.47 2.07 17.41
C VAL A 205 -1.84 2.70 17.66
N TYR A 206 -1.90 3.78 18.43
CA TYR A 206 -3.13 4.56 18.67
C TYR A 206 -3.78 5.01 17.36
N HIS A 207 -2.99 5.57 16.43
CA HIS A 207 -3.45 5.93 15.10
C HIS A 207 -4.03 4.73 14.34
N ASN A 208 -3.32 3.60 14.30
CA ASN A 208 -3.76 2.45 13.53
C ASN A 208 -5.02 1.78 14.14
N VAL A 209 -5.13 1.73 15.46
CA VAL A 209 -6.36 1.33 16.17
C VAL A 209 -7.51 2.30 15.86
N ALA A 210 -7.29 3.61 15.90
CA ALA A 210 -8.29 4.62 15.53
C ALA A 210 -8.85 4.40 14.11
N GLN A 211 -7.97 4.05 13.17
CA GLN A 211 -8.37 3.79 11.78
C GLN A 211 -8.93 2.38 11.54
N GLY A 212 -8.82 1.45 12.49
CA GLY A 212 -9.15 0.04 12.29
C GLY A 212 -8.15 -0.71 11.39
N ARG A 213 -6.93 -0.17 11.25
CA ARG A 213 -5.84 -0.74 10.46
C ARG A 213 -5.16 -1.87 11.24
N VAL A 214 -5.79 -3.05 11.24
CA VAL A 214 -5.34 -4.25 11.96
C VAL A 214 -3.87 -4.56 11.67
N ASP A 215 -3.51 -4.75 10.41
CA ASP A 215 -2.18 -5.26 10.04
C ASP A 215 -1.09 -4.22 10.39
N ASP A 216 -1.35 -2.94 10.08
CA ASP A 216 -0.46 -1.83 10.46
C ASP A 216 -0.35 -1.64 11.99
N ALA A 217 -1.36 -2.05 12.79
CA ALA A 217 -1.30 -1.97 14.25
C ALA A 217 -0.48 -3.13 14.83
N CYS A 218 -0.79 -4.37 14.44
CA CYS A 218 -0.11 -5.57 14.93
C CYS A 218 1.36 -5.62 14.47
N GLY A 219 1.66 -5.19 13.24
CA GLY A 219 3.01 -5.09 12.69
C GLY A 219 3.97 -4.12 13.41
N ARG A 220 3.51 -3.41 14.46
CA ARG A 220 4.36 -2.56 15.33
C ARG A 220 4.97 -3.29 16.53
N PHE A 221 4.45 -4.47 16.86
CA PHE A 221 4.91 -5.30 17.96
C PHE A 221 5.87 -6.38 17.45
N GLN A 222 6.90 -6.67 18.24
CA GLN A 222 7.82 -7.77 17.96
C GLN A 222 7.07 -9.11 17.95
N ASN A 223 7.10 -9.79 16.80
CA ASN A 223 6.54 -11.12 16.56
C ASN A 223 7.60 -12.17 16.15
N GLU A 224 8.88 -11.79 16.16
CA GLU A 224 10.00 -12.65 15.76
C GLU A 224 10.97 -12.93 16.92
N GLY A 225 11.45 -14.17 17.00
CA GLY A 225 12.46 -14.62 17.96
C GLY A 225 11.86 -15.31 19.19
N GLN A 226 12.25 -14.87 20.39
CA GLN A 226 11.94 -15.53 21.67
C GLN A 226 10.65 -15.05 22.35
N ARG A 227 9.99 -14.01 21.82
CA ARG A 227 8.77 -13.43 22.39
C ARG A 227 7.79 -13.03 21.28
N ASP A 228 6.53 -13.33 21.50
CA ASP A 228 5.40 -12.82 20.70
C ASP A 228 4.67 -11.75 21.50
N ILE A 229 4.96 -10.49 21.18
CA ILE A 229 4.37 -9.33 21.84
C ILE A 229 2.99 -8.98 21.23
N GLN A 230 2.67 -9.50 20.03
CA GLN A 230 1.31 -9.37 19.46
C GLN A 230 0.31 -10.19 20.27
N THR A 231 0.64 -11.45 20.57
CA THR A 231 -0.16 -12.30 21.46
C THR A 231 -0.19 -11.76 22.89
N GLN A 232 0.93 -11.23 23.41
CA GLN A 232 0.95 -10.61 24.73
C GLN A 232 0.01 -9.39 24.81
N PHE A 233 0.08 -8.47 23.85
CA PHE A 233 -0.82 -7.32 23.75
C PHE A 233 -2.29 -7.77 23.74
N ALA A 234 -2.63 -8.80 22.95
CA ALA A 234 -3.99 -9.33 22.90
C ALA A 234 -4.46 -9.95 24.23
N GLN A 235 -3.58 -10.65 24.95
CA GLN A 235 -3.85 -11.18 26.29
C GLN A 235 -4.08 -10.06 27.31
N ASP A 236 -3.21 -9.06 27.33
CA ASP A 236 -3.30 -7.91 28.24
C ASP A 236 -4.59 -7.10 28.01
N ILE A 237 -4.96 -6.86 26.75
CA ILE A 237 -6.22 -6.20 26.38
C ILE A 237 -7.43 -7.06 26.77
N ALA A 238 -7.40 -8.37 26.51
CA ALA A 238 -8.47 -9.26 26.91
C ALA A 238 -8.68 -9.27 28.44
N GLN A 239 -7.59 -9.29 29.23
CA GLN A 239 -7.66 -9.18 30.68
C GLN A 239 -8.17 -7.81 31.14
N THR A 240 -7.66 -6.72 30.56
CA THR A 240 -8.04 -5.34 30.88
C THR A 240 -9.53 -5.08 30.67
N PHE A 241 -10.10 -5.60 29.58
CA PHE A 241 -11.51 -5.43 29.21
C PHE A 241 -12.40 -6.63 29.61
N ARG A 242 -11.86 -7.60 30.37
CA ARG A 242 -12.52 -8.84 30.80
C ARG A 242 -13.21 -9.60 29.65
N GLN A 243 -12.59 -9.59 28.48
CA GLN A 243 -13.05 -10.35 27.32
C GLN A 243 -12.69 -11.84 27.49
N ASN A 244 -13.36 -12.70 26.73
CA ASN A 244 -13.06 -14.13 26.75
C ASN A 244 -11.65 -14.39 26.21
N ALA A 245 -10.90 -15.28 26.86
CA ALA A 245 -9.54 -15.69 26.45
C ALA A 245 -9.46 -16.39 25.08
N ALA A 246 -10.57 -16.54 24.36
CA ALA A 246 -10.60 -16.89 22.94
C ALA A 246 -10.28 -15.71 22.00
N GLN A 247 -10.02 -14.50 22.54
CA GLN A 247 -9.68 -13.28 21.78
C GLN A 247 -8.19 -12.87 21.92
N THR A 248 -7.29 -13.80 22.25
CA THR A 248 -5.84 -13.56 22.37
C THR A 248 -5.12 -13.46 21.02
N ASP A 249 -5.82 -12.97 20.00
CA ASP A 249 -5.29 -12.64 18.67
C ASP A 249 -5.19 -11.11 18.57
N CYS A 250 -4.03 -10.58 18.21
CA CYS A 250 -3.83 -9.13 18.06
C CYS A 250 -4.86 -8.51 17.10
N LYS A 251 -5.27 -9.24 16.06
CA LYS A 251 -6.35 -8.80 15.16
C LYS A 251 -7.67 -8.62 15.90
N LYS A 252 -8.06 -9.58 16.76
CA LYS A 252 -9.28 -9.46 17.56
C LYS A 252 -9.19 -8.36 18.61
N ALA A 253 -8.02 -8.16 19.22
CA ALA A 253 -7.79 -7.05 20.14
C ALA A 253 -7.92 -5.68 19.44
N VAL A 254 -7.31 -5.50 18.27
CA VAL A 254 -7.39 -4.24 17.49
C VAL A 254 -8.80 -4.01 16.94
N GLU A 255 -9.46 -5.04 16.39
CA GLU A 255 -10.87 -4.96 15.97
C GLU A 255 -11.78 -4.54 17.13
N PHE A 256 -11.63 -5.15 18.31
CA PHE A 256 -12.38 -4.80 19.51
C PHE A 256 -12.10 -3.35 19.94
N LEU A 257 -10.83 -2.96 20.08
CA LEU A 257 -10.43 -1.61 20.51
C LEU A 257 -10.95 -0.53 19.56
N ALA A 258 -10.95 -0.78 18.25
CA ALA A 258 -11.52 0.15 17.27
C ALA A 258 -13.02 0.42 17.48
N THR A 259 -13.79 -0.53 18.07
CA THR A 259 -15.20 -0.27 18.46
C THR A 259 -15.34 0.62 19.69
N GLN A 260 -14.29 0.76 20.49
CA GLN A 260 -14.25 1.59 21.71
C GLN A 260 -13.79 3.02 21.42
N VAL A 261 -13.37 3.33 20.18
CA VAL A 261 -12.94 4.66 19.75
C VAL A 261 -14.16 5.53 19.38
N THR A 262 -14.43 6.55 20.19
CA THR A 262 -15.51 7.52 20.00
C THR A 262 -15.11 8.74 19.19
N ASN A 263 -13.83 9.12 19.17
CA ASN A 263 -13.28 10.12 18.24
C ASN A 263 -11.92 9.67 17.72
N LYS A 264 -11.86 9.31 16.43
CA LYS A 264 -10.65 8.81 15.78
C LYS A 264 -9.48 9.79 15.80
N ASN A 265 -9.74 11.09 15.68
CA ASN A 265 -8.69 12.10 15.60
C ASN A 265 -8.05 12.32 16.97
N ASP A 266 -8.86 12.56 18.00
CA ASP A 266 -8.38 12.73 19.38
C ASP A 266 -7.69 11.47 19.91
N TYR A 267 -8.11 10.29 19.44
CA TYR A 267 -7.50 9.02 19.81
C TYR A 267 -6.15 8.80 19.13
N ALA A 268 -6.04 9.08 17.82
CA ALA A 268 -4.77 9.00 17.09
C ALA A 268 -3.70 9.95 17.67
N GLU A 269 -4.11 11.13 18.12
CA GLU A 269 -3.23 12.16 18.69
C GLU A 269 -3.21 12.18 20.24
N SER A 270 -3.57 11.05 20.88
CA SER A 270 -3.57 10.92 22.35
C SER A 270 -2.18 10.85 23.00
N LEU A 271 -1.15 10.50 22.21
CA LEU A 271 0.27 10.54 22.61
C LEU A 271 0.99 11.58 21.75
N PRO A 272 2.02 12.28 22.27
CA PRO A 272 2.84 13.16 21.47
C PRO A 272 3.77 12.36 20.54
N SER A 273 4.16 12.95 19.40
CA SER A 273 5.16 12.37 18.49
C SER A 273 6.59 12.45 19.01
N SER A 274 6.85 13.31 19.99
CA SER A 274 8.13 13.45 20.69
C SER A 274 7.95 14.11 22.07
N VAL A 275 8.95 13.96 22.94
CA VAL A 275 9.08 14.73 24.19
C VAL A 275 10.39 15.53 24.14
N SER A 276 10.49 16.60 24.94
CA SER A 276 11.68 17.45 25.02
C SER A 276 12.85 16.84 25.79
N GLU A 277 12.64 15.72 26.46
CA GLU A 277 13.60 15.07 27.34
C GLU A 277 14.55 14.14 26.56
N PRO A 278 15.86 14.12 26.88
CA PRO A 278 16.78 13.15 26.27
C PRO A 278 16.34 11.72 26.55
N LEU A 279 16.31 10.88 25.50
CA LEU A 279 15.95 9.47 25.65
C LEU A 279 16.97 8.76 26.56
N PRO A 280 16.53 8.01 27.61
CA PRO A 280 17.42 7.49 28.65
C PRO A 280 18.35 6.35 28.20
N GLY A 281 18.23 5.88 26.95
CA GLY A 281 19.04 4.82 26.37
C GLY A 281 18.37 4.23 25.13
N ASP A 282 18.74 3.00 24.78
CA ASP A 282 18.17 2.26 23.64
C ASP A 282 16.90 1.46 24.00
N THR A 283 16.28 1.71 25.15
CA THR A 283 14.97 1.17 25.56
C THR A 283 14.24 2.17 26.45
N VAL A 284 12.93 2.34 26.23
CA VAL A 284 12.07 3.30 26.92
C VAL A 284 10.75 2.62 27.28
N THR A 285 10.23 2.91 28.48
CA THR A 285 8.89 2.50 28.92
C THR A 285 7.93 3.67 28.77
N ILE A 286 6.78 3.44 28.13
CA ILE A 286 5.77 4.45 27.80
C ILE A 286 4.42 3.96 28.34
N ASP A 287 3.97 4.52 29.45
CA ASP A 287 2.61 4.32 29.99
C ASP A 287 1.61 5.18 29.21
N SER A 288 0.54 4.58 28.71
CA SER A 288 -0.60 5.30 28.12
C SER A 288 -1.11 6.45 29.00
N CYS A 289 -1.06 6.30 30.33
CA CYS A 289 -1.69 7.19 31.30
C CYS A 289 -0.77 8.23 31.95
N THR A 290 0.48 8.36 31.49
CA THR A 290 1.21 9.64 31.64
C THR A 290 0.74 10.67 30.61
N PHE A 291 -0.12 10.29 29.65
CA PHE A 291 -0.69 11.17 28.62
C PHE A 291 -2.21 11.33 28.74
N ALA A 292 -2.72 12.43 28.17
CA ALA A 292 -4.15 12.76 28.18
C ALA A 292 -4.92 12.02 27.07
N VAL A 293 -5.06 10.70 27.21
CA VAL A 293 -5.81 9.85 26.26
C VAL A 293 -7.26 10.31 26.14
N LYS A 294 -7.72 10.52 24.90
CA LYS A 294 -9.03 11.07 24.54
C LYS A 294 -9.68 10.26 23.43
N GLY A 295 -11.01 10.26 23.35
CA GLY A 295 -11.72 9.62 22.24
C GLY A 295 -11.63 8.09 22.18
N GLY A 296 -11.12 7.41 23.21
CA GLY A 296 -11.01 5.95 23.26
C GLY A 296 -10.34 5.43 24.54
N PRO A 297 -10.04 4.12 24.63
CA PRO A 297 -9.44 3.47 25.79
C PRO A 297 -7.91 3.69 25.89
N ALA A 298 -7.37 3.68 27.10
CA ALA A 298 -5.91 3.51 27.25
C ALA A 298 -5.50 2.07 26.88
N LEU A 299 -4.35 1.92 26.23
CA LEU A 299 -3.91 0.64 25.69
C LEU A 299 -3.09 -0.19 26.68
N GLY A 300 -2.22 0.45 27.47
CA GLY A 300 -1.41 -0.23 28.48
C GLY A 300 -0.11 0.49 28.77
N VAL A 301 0.92 -0.30 29.07
CA VAL A 301 2.31 0.18 29.20
C VAL A 301 3.15 -0.52 28.13
N PHE A 302 3.83 0.27 27.30
CA PHE A 302 4.64 -0.20 26.19
C PHE A 302 6.12 -0.15 26.57
N THR A 303 6.84 -1.24 26.30
CA THR A 303 8.31 -1.23 26.26
C THR A 303 8.72 -1.15 24.79
N VAL A 304 9.35 -0.04 24.42
CA VAL A 304 9.94 0.14 23.08
C VAL A 304 11.46 0.06 23.17
N SER A 305 12.06 -0.75 22.32
CA SER A 305 13.51 -0.83 22.17
C SER A 305 13.93 -0.35 20.79
N LYS A 306 15.09 0.28 20.75
CA LYS A 306 15.72 0.73 19.52
C LYS A 306 16.35 -0.46 18.80
N VAL A 307 16.11 -0.54 17.50
CA VAL A 307 16.61 -1.60 16.63
C VAL A 307 17.64 -1.04 15.64
N GLU A 308 18.08 -1.87 14.71
CA GLU A 308 18.98 -1.50 13.62
C GLU A 308 18.46 -0.23 12.89
N LYS A 309 19.38 0.56 12.32
CA LYS A 309 19.09 1.87 11.66
C LYS A 309 18.48 2.95 12.58
N GLY A 310 18.43 2.71 13.90
CA GLY A 310 17.98 3.71 14.89
C GLY A 310 16.46 3.86 14.98
N GLN A 311 15.73 2.90 14.42
CA GLN A 311 14.27 2.78 14.51
C GLN A 311 13.83 2.21 15.87
N TRP A 312 12.54 2.27 16.19
CA TRP A 312 11.95 1.76 17.44
C TRP A 312 10.86 0.73 17.19
N LEU A 313 10.98 -0.40 17.87
CA LEU A 313 10.07 -1.55 17.85
C LEU A 313 9.44 -1.73 19.25
N ILE A 314 8.18 -2.14 19.32
CA ILE A 314 7.55 -2.50 20.61
C ILE A 314 7.98 -3.92 20.98
N THR A 315 8.86 -4.04 21.97
CA THR A 315 9.51 -5.30 22.42
C THR A 315 8.93 -5.83 23.74
N GLY A 316 7.96 -5.13 24.31
CA GLY A 316 7.16 -5.57 25.44
C GLY A 316 5.86 -4.78 25.56
N HIS A 317 4.87 -5.40 26.19
CA HIS A 317 3.64 -4.76 26.63
C HIS A 317 3.36 -5.14 28.10
N ALA A 318 2.48 -4.41 28.78
CA ALA A 318 1.93 -4.76 30.07
C ALA A 318 0.57 -4.10 30.30
N ILE A 319 -0.24 -4.71 31.16
CA ILE A 319 -1.58 -4.22 31.53
C ILE A 319 -1.51 -2.82 32.16
N GLY A 320 -2.30 -1.90 31.61
CA GLY A 320 -2.65 -0.61 32.22
C GLY A 320 -4.16 -0.51 32.50
N PRO A 321 -4.62 0.59 33.12
CA PRO A 321 -6.04 0.80 33.35
C PRO A 321 -6.78 1.15 32.05
N ALA A 322 -7.95 0.56 31.80
CA ALA A 322 -8.76 0.79 30.59
C ALA A 322 -9.09 2.27 30.29
N LYS A 323 -9.07 3.12 31.33
CA LYS A 323 -9.23 4.58 31.25
C LYS A 323 -8.27 5.23 32.24
N CYS A 324 -7.56 6.27 31.80
CA CYS A 324 -6.70 7.07 32.66
C CYS A 324 -7.53 7.98 33.58
N SER A 325 -7.05 8.20 34.81
CA SER A 325 -7.77 8.93 35.87
C SER A 325 -7.84 10.46 35.69
N GLY A 326 -7.68 10.97 34.47
CA GLY A 326 -7.74 12.41 34.12
C GLY A 326 -6.55 13.25 34.57
N VAL A 327 -5.74 12.77 35.52
CA VAL A 327 -4.51 13.42 36.00
C VAL A 327 -3.30 12.62 35.47
N PRO A 328 -2.40 13.22 34.67
CA PRO A 328 -1.12 12.61 34.33
C PRO A 328 -0.33 12.29 35.61
N ALA A 329 0.10 11.05 35.78
CA ALA A 329 0.97 10.70 36.89
C ALA A 329 2.36 11.31 36.66
N THR A 330 2.69 12.39 37.40
CA THR A 330 4.05 12.92 37.43
C THR A 330 4.98 11.82 37.94
N ALA A 331 5.81 11.27 37.06
CA ALA A 331 6.71 10.18 37.41
C ALA A 331 7.75 10.67 38.42
N THR A 332 7.67 10.18 39.66
CA THR A 332 8.73 10.38 40.66
C THR A 332 9.96 9.59 40.24
N PRO A 333 11.12 10.24 39.95
CA PRO A 333 12.32 9.51 39.60
C PRO A 333 12.85 8.77 40.83
N THR A 334 12.96 7.44 40.73
CA THR A 334 13.72 6.62 41.68
C THR A 334 15.21 6.83 41.40
N SER A 335 15.96 7.23 42.43
CA SER A 335 17.42 7.39 42.41
C SER A 335 18.15 6.16 42.97
#